data_AF-A0A813HVN8-F1
#
_entry.id   AF-A0A813HVN8-F1
#
_cell.length_a   1.000
_cell.length_b   1.000
_cell.length_c   1.000
_cell.angle_alpha   90.00
_cell.angle_beta   90.00
_cell.angle_gamma   90.00
#
_symmetry.space_group_name_H-M   'P 1'
#
loop_
_entity.id
_entity.type
_entity.pdbx_description
1 polymer ?
#
loop_
_entity_poly.entity_id
_entity_poly.type
_entity_poly.pdbx_seq_one_letter_code
_entity_poly.pdbx_strand_id
1 'polypeptide(L)'
;MCHEGLGLGIAAMTTKFDLVSCEDLESRHLQQSPTPAAASSASPLHTPCESSASPCESRPKACFKLELEGPTNAEALPIELRCLPLHGSPCAEGLAKMDIGRHLQAQIFEAWLPDAKQRACISRKALEISWTAKGEQAWLEACGTNPMAVDGKTLQKGNKVALKIGSDITFTYEGSVLLRLRFAAAAAQERVAMTPLPFAARAELDMMPRSQLNKRGIDCATSNASPSPTPVARMPLWSTERTHQLNFSNLQRGRENKVILVEGLSAVSEAVERLNAGSIFCPSGFCMASAPLTHHLHWLVTSETVAVIRYHASANTKQSTRRSQQ
;
A
#
# COMPACT_ATOMS: atom_id res chain seq x y z
N MET A 1 -70.24 36.58 8.61
CA MET A 1 -69.08 36.28 9.47
C MET A 1 -68.92 34.76 9.47
N CYS A 2 -68.08 34.25 8.57
CA CYS A 2 -67.81 32.82 8.44
C CYS A 2 -66.39 32.58 8.96
N HIS A 3 -66.25 31.68 9.93
CA HIS A 3 -64.96 31.23 10.43
C HIS A 3 -64.50 30.02 9.61
N GLU A 4 -63.39 30.17 8.90
CA GLU A 4 -62.63 29.06 8.32
C GLU A 4 -61.74 28.44 9.41
N GLY A 5 -61.88 27.13 9.62
CA GLY A 5 -60.95 26.31 10.40
C GLY A 5 -60.14 25.44 9.45
N LEU A 6 -58.87 25.76 9.28
CA LEU A 6 -57.91 24.95 8.52
C LEU A 6 -57.35 23.85 9.43
N GLY A 7 -57.79 22.61 9.19
CA GLY A 7 -57.15 21.40 9.72
C GLY A 7 -56.03 20.95 8.80
N LEU A 8 -54.78 21.06 9.27
CA LEU A 8 -53.62 20.43 8.64
C LEU A 8 -53.50 18.99 9.13
N GLY A 9 -53.88 18.03 8.28
CA GLY A 9 -53.63 16.61 8.49
C GLY A 9 -52.17 16.26 8.17
N ILE A 10 -51.40 15.88 9.18
CA ILE A 10 -50.07 15.28 9.01
C ILE A 10 -50.26 13.78 8.80
N ALA A 11 -50.02 13.30 7.58
CA ALA A 11 -50.00 11.88 7.26
C ALA A 11 -48.69 11.26 7.76
N ALA A 12 -48.75 10.49 8.84
CA ALA A 12 -47.64 9.66 9.30
C ALA A 12 -47.53 8.40 8.41
N MET A 13 -46.50 8.32 7.57
CA MET A 13 -46.12 7.07 6.90
C MET A 13 -45.22 6.26 7.83
N THR A 14 -45.81 5.28 8.51
CA THR A 14 -45.08 4.23 9.23
C THR A 14 -44.57 3.18 8.26
N THR A 15 -43.27 3.19 7.96
CA THR A 15 -42.60 2.12 7.21
C THR A 15 -42.17 1.03 8.19
N LYS A 16 -42.84 -0.13 8.13
CA LYS A 16 -42.43 -1.36 8.82
C LYS A 16 -41.14 -1.89 8.20
N PHE A 17 -40.10 -2.08 9.01
CA PHE A 17 -38.93 -2.90 8.64
C PHE A 17 -39.04 -4.22 9.39
N ASP A 18 -39.20 -5.32 8.64
CA ASP A 18 -39.09 -6.67 9.17
C ASP A 18 -37.61 -7.03 9.34
N LEU A 19 -37.21 -7.24 10.60
CA LEU A 19 -35.93 -7.85 10.96
C LEU A 19 -36.03 -9.36 10.69
N VAL A 20 -35.36 -9.84 9.64
CA VAL A 20 -35.15 -11.27 9.42
C VAL A 20 -33.91 -11.70 10.19
N SER A 21 -34.13 -12.53 11.21
CA SER A 21 -33.10 -13.24 11.96
C SER A 21 -32.48 -14.33 11.08
N CYS A 22 -31.15 -14.38 10.98
CA CYS A 22 -30.42 -15.47 10.33
C CYS A 22 -29.80 -16.37 11.41
N GLU A 23 -30.56 -17.37 11.85
CA GLU A 23 -30.04 -18.59 12.45
C GLU A 23 -30.49 -19.78 11.58
N ASP A 24 -29.71 -20.86 11.62
CA ASP A 24 -29.89 -22.15 10.93
C ASP A 24 -29.42 -22.31 9.47
N LEU A 25 -28.21 -22.85 9.32
CA LEU A 25 -27.90 -23.87 8.29
C LEU A 25 -26.58 -24.61 8.64
N GLU A 26 -26.61 -25.40 9.71
CA GLU A 26 -25.76 -26.58 9.87
C GLU A 26 -26.64 -27.82 9.76
N SER A 27 -26.46 -28.65 8.71
CA SER A 27 -26.46 -30.13 8.81
C SER A 27 -26.63 -30.87 7.49
N ARG A 28 -25.66 -31.79 7.26
CA ARG A 28 -25.77 -33.11 6.60
C ARG A 28 -25.87 -33.20 5.07
N HIS A 29 -24.77 -33.66 4.46
CA HIS A 29 -24.81 -34.97 3.79
C HIS A 29 -23.42 -35.62 3.73
N LEU A 30 -23.27 -36.74 4.44
CA LEU A 30 -22.21 -37.72 4.27
C LEU A 30 -22.63 -38.65 3.13
N GLN A 31 -21.83 -38.77 2.07
CA GLN A 31 -21.87 -39.98 1.24
C GLN A 31 -20.48 -40.28 0.66
N GLN A 32 -19.92 -41.39 1.12
CA GLN A 32 -18.69 -42.03 0.65
C GLN A 32 -18.97 -42.89 -0.60
N SER A 33 -17.94 -43.03 -1.44
CA SER A 33 -17.46 -44.24 -2.16
C SER A 33 -16.90 -43.86 -3.55
N PRO A 34 -16.23 -44.77 -4.29
CA PRO A 34 -15.05 -45.55 -3.93
C PRO A 34 -13.90 -45.36 -4.96
N THR A 35 -12.71 -45.81 -4.58
CA THR A 35 -11.49 -45.94 -5.39
C THR A 35 -11.68 -46.91 -6.58
N PRO A 36 -11.02 -46.66 -7.72
CA PRO A 36 -10.34 -47.74 -8.41
C PRO A 36 -8.89 -47.41 -8.78
N ALA A 37 -8.13 -48.49 -8.90
CA ALA A 37 -6.69 -48.58 -9.06
C ALA A 37 -6.23 -48.50 -10.54
N ALA A 38 -4.92 -48.30 -10.65
CA ALA A 38 -3.99 -48.88 -11.63
C ALA A 38 -3.60 -48.11 -12.90
N ALA A 39 -2.27 -47.98 -13.00
CA ALA A 39 -1.40 -47.99 -14.18
C ALA A 39 -1.45 -46.83 -15.18
N SER A 40 -0.33 -46.13 -15.35
CA SER A 40 0.65 -46.53 -16.38
C SER A 40 1.81 -45.53 -16.43
N SER A 41 3.02 -46.05 -16.27
CA SER A 41 4.30 -45.35 -16.42
C SER A 41 4.73 -45.34 -17.88
N ALA A 42 4.88 -44.16 -18.48
CA ALA A 42 5.63 -43.98 -19.71
C ALA A 42 6.36 -42.62 -19.66
N SER A 43 7.68 -42.68 -19.49
CA SER A 43 8.57 -41.52 -19.59
C SER A 43 8.97 -41.29 -21.05
N PRO A 44 8.86 -40.06 -21.59
CA PRO A 44 9.58 -39.69 -22.80
C PRO A 44 10.77 -38.77 -22.51
N LEU A 45 11.81 -39.08 -23.28
CA LEU A 45 13.11 -38.46 -23.43
C LEU A 45 13.17 -36.91 -23.40
N HIS A 46 14.24 -36.45 -22.76
CA HIS A 46 14.77 -35.10 -22.79
C HIS A 46 14.95 -34.56 -24.22
N THR A 47 14.26 -33.47 -24.52
CA THR A 47 14.59 -32.57 -25.64
C THR A 47 15.22 -31.31 -25.04
N PRO A 48 16.42 -30.86 -25.45
CA PRO A 48 17.00 -29.62 -24.96
C PRO A 48 16.26 -28.46 -25.62
N CYS A 49 15.37 -27.80 -24.86
CA CYS A 49 14.61 -26.66 -25.33
C CYS A 49 15.50 -25.40 -25.27
N GLU A 50 15.72 -24.82 -26.43
CA GLU A 50 16.46 -23.59 -26.66
C GLU A 50 15.98 -22.45 -25.73
N SER A 51 16.97 -21.70 -25.28
CA SER A 51 16.88 -20.50 -24.45
C SER A 51 15.94 -19.45 -25.05
N SER A 52 14.65 -19.55 -24.75
CA SER A 52 13.68 -18.51 -25.08
C SER A 52 13.88 -17.31 -24.13
N ALA A 53 14.32 -16.20 -24.71
CA ALA A 53 14.39 -14.92 -24.03
C ALA A 53 12.97 -14.55 -23.56
N SER A 54 12.71 -14.75 -22.27
CA SER A 54 11.45 -14.37 -21.65
C SER A 54 11.30 -12.85 -21.83
N PRO A 55 10.23 -12.35 -22.46
CA PRO A 55 9.97 -10.92 -22.47
C PRO A 55 9.90 -10.50 -21.01
N CYS A 56 10.77 -9.57 -20.60
CA CYS A 56 10.70 -8.95 -19.28
C CYS A 56 9.34 -8.24 -19.18
N GLU A 57 8.33 -8.94 -18.68
CA GLU A 57 7.00 -8.38 -18.42
C GLU A 57 7.18 -7.25 -17.40
N SER A 58 7.22 -6.03 -17.92
CA SER A 58 7.17 -4.83 -17.11
C SER A 58 5.88 -4.89 -16.32
N ARG A 59 5.99 -5.03 -14.99
CA ARG A 59 4.84 -5.12 -14.09
C ARG A 59 3.82 -4.03 -14.44
N PRO A 60 2.53 -4.38 -14.59
CA PRO A 60 1.51 -3.41 -14.90
C PRO A 60 1.47 -2.35 -13.79
N LYS A 61 1.78 -1.10 -14.16
CA LYS A 61 1.67 0.05 -13.27
C LYS A 61 0.19 0.24 -12.94
N ALA A 62 -0.15 0.47 -11.67
CA ALA A 62 -1.53 0.77 -11.30
C ALA A 62 -1.98 2.02 -12.07
N CYS A 63 -3.12 1.96 -12.75
CA CYS A 63 -3.66 3.07 -13.54
C CYS A 63 -4.51 4.04 -12.69
N PHE A 64 -5.03 3.55 -11.57
CA PHE A 64 -5.99 4.28 -10.74
C PHE A 64 -5.68 4.11 -9.25
N LYS A 65 -6.23 5.01 -8.45
CA LYS A 65 -6.19 4.96 -6.98
C LYS A 65 -7.48 5.55 -6.41
N LEU A 66 -7.78 5.20 -5.16
CA LEU A 66 -8.79 5.87 -4.35
C LEU A 66 -8.09 6.76 -3.33
N GLU A 67 -8.47 8.02 -3.27
CA GLU A 67 -7.94 9.00 -2.31
C GLU A 67 -8.97 9.20 -1.20
N LEU A 68 -8.52 9.18 0.05
CA LEU A 68 -9.36 9.50 1.19
C LEU A 68 -9.69 10.99 1.17
N GLU A 69 -10.99 11.31 1.18
CA GLU A 69 -11.48 12.67 1.36
C GLU A 69 -12.48 12.73 2.53
N GLY A 70 -12.63 13.90 3.16
CA GLY A 70 -13.75 14.15 4.08
C GLY A 70 -13.37 14.27 5.56
N PRO A 71 -14.34 13.99 6.47
CA PRO A 71 -14.34 14.51 7.85
C PRO A 71 -13.42 13.76 8.81
N THR A 72 -12.96 12.57 8.43
CA THR A 72 -11.87 11.93 9.16
C THR A 72 -10.61 12.79 9.02
N ASN A 73 -9.78 12.82 10.06
CA ASN A 73 -8.55 13.62 10.09
C ASN A 73 -7.49 13.05 9.11
N ALA A 74 -7.81 13.07 7.81
CA ALA A 74 -7.02 12.52 6.73
C ALA A 74 -5.62 13.16 6.71
N GLU A 75 -5.55 14.44 7.10
CA GLU A 75 -4.30 15.19 7.22
C GLU A 75 -3.36 14.68 8.33
N ALA A 76 -3.87 13.95 9.31
CA ALA A 76 -3.03 13.29 10.33
C ALA A 76 -2.50 11.92 9.88
N LEU A 77 -3.08 11.32 8.82
CA LEU A 77 -2.60 10.04 8.32
C LEU A 77 -1.35 10.23 7.45
N PRO A 78 -0.39 9.29 7.47
CA PRO A 78 0.67 9.21 6.47
C PRO A 78 0.11 9.18 5.05
N ILE A 79 0.79 9.80 4.09
CA ILE A 79 0.29 9.94 2.70
C ILE A 79 0.01 8.58 2.04
N GLU A 80 0.76 7.54 2.42
CA GLU A 80 0.62 6.17 1.95
C GLU A 80 -0.68 5.52 2.42
N LEU A 81 -1.17 5.95 3.59
CA LEU A 81 -2.45 5.51 4.13
C LEU A 81 -3.60 6.40 3.68
N ARG A 82 -3.36 7.55 3.06
CA ARG A 82 -4.43 8.38 2.45
C ARG A 82 -4.88 7.87 1.09
N CYS A 83 -4.12 6.98 0.47
CA CYS A 83 -4.40 6.46 -0.86
C CYS A 83 -4.49 4.93 -0.86
N LEU A 84 -5.44 4.38 -1.61
CA LEU A 84 -5.51 2.97 -1.94
C LEU A 84 -5.23 2.79 -3.43
N PRO A 85 -4.00 2.36 -3.82
CA PRO A 85 -3.69 2.05 -5.21
C PRO A 85 -4.51 0.87 -5.71
N LEU A 86 -5.04 0.97 -6.93
CA LEU A 86 -5.82 -0.10 -7.54
C LEU A 86 -4.91 -1.05 -8.32
N HIS A 87 -4.56 -2.17 -7.67
CA HIS A 87 -3.83 -3.27 -8.28
C HIS A 87 -4.82 -4.28 -8.84
N GLY A 88 -5.10 -4.14 -10.13
CA GLY A 88 -6.07 -5.00 -10.79
C GLY A 88 -5.50 -6.40 -11.00
N SER A 89 -6.28 -7.41 -10.64
CA SER A 89 -6.05 -8.77 -11.13
C SER A 89 -6.59 -8.86 -12.55
N PRO A 90 -5.81 -9.35 -13.52
CA PRO A 90 -6.30 -9.56 -14.87
C PRO A 90 -7.45 -10.58 -14.83
N CYS A 91 -8.59 -10.22 -15.40
CA CYS A 91 -9.74 -11.08 -15.60
C CYS A 91 -9.80 -11.50 -17.08
N ALA A 92 -10.60 -12.52 -17.37
CA ALA A 92 -11.01 -12.80 -18.74
C ALA A 92 -11.57 -11.51 -19.38
N GLU A 93 -11.38 -11.34 -20.68
CA GLU A 93 -11.85 -10.18 -21.48
C GLU A 93 -10.98 -8.90 -21.38
N GLY A 94 -9.77 -8.99 -20.83
CA GLY A 94 -8.85 -7.82 -20.80
C GLY A 94 -9.31 -6.72 -19.84
N LEU A 95 -10.22 -7.06 -18.92
CA LEU A 95 -10.63 -6.24 -17.80
C LEU A 95 -9.77 -6.57 -16.59
N ALA A 96 -9.29 -5.55 -15.91
CA ALA A 96 -8.68 -5.68 -14.60
C ALA A 96 -9.72 -5.39 -13.54
N LYS A 97 -9.70 -6.12 -12.42
CA LYS A 97 -10.65 -5.90 -11.32
C LYS A 97 -9.98 -5.93 -9.96
N MET A 98 -10.58 -5.22 -9.00
CA MET A 98 -10.15 -5.20 -7.61
C MET A 98 -11.34 -5.10 -6.66
N ASP A 99 -11.39 -6.02 -5.72
CA ASP A 99 -12.36 -6.03 -4.64
C ASP A 99 -11.89 -5.14 -3.48
N ILE A 100 -12.80 -4.33 -2.94
CA ILE A 100 -12.50 -3.39 -1.86
C ILE A 100 -13.49 -3.58 -0.72
N GLY A 101 -12.97 -3.69 0.51
CA GLY A 101 -13.78 -3.77 1.72
C GLY A 101 -12.96 -4.03 2.98
N ARG A 102 -13.62 -3.96 4.14
CA ARG A 102 -12.93 -3.97 5.44
C ARG A 102 -12.09 -5.22 5.70
N HIS A 103 -12.39 -6.36 5.09
CA HIS A 103 -11.61 -7.59 5.28
C HIS A 103 -10.44 -7.70 4.32
N LEU A 104 -10.59 -7.15 3.11
CA LEU A 104 -9.59 -7.28 2.05
C LEU A 104 -8.44 -6.28 2.23
N GLN A 105 -8.74 -5.10 2.78
CA GLN A 105 -7.75 -4.06 3.09
C GLN A 105 -7.86 -3.61 4.55
N ALA A 106 -7.88 -4.56 5.49
CA ALA A 106 -8.11 -4.30 6.91
C ALA A 106 -7.33 -3.08 7.42
N GLN A 107 -6.00 -3.10 7.32
CA GLN A 107 -5.10 -2.03 7.81
C GLN A 107 -5.49 -0.63 7.32
N ILE A 108 -5.90 -0.51 6.05
CA ILE A 108 -6.31 0.79 5.48
C ILE A 108 -7.63 1.25 6.08
N PHE A 109 -8.62 0.34 6.19
CA PHE A 109 -9.88 0.68 6.85
C PHE A 109 -9.74 0.91 8.36
N GLU A 110 -8.76 0.31 9.04
CA GLU A 110 -8.46 0.63 10.45
C GLU A 110 -7.87 2.03 10.59
N ALA A 111 -7.03 2.45 9.64
CA ALA A 111 -6.48 3.79 9.61
C ALA A 111 -7.55 4.84 9.25
N TRP A 112 -8.40 4.54 8.27
CA TRP A 112 -9.47 5.44 7.81
C TRP A 112 -10.61 5.56 8.82
N LEU A 113 -10.95 4.46 9.50
CA LEU A 113 -12.03 4.39 10.49
C LEU A 113 -11.48 3.72 11.77
N PRO A 114 -10.85 4.51 12.67
CA PRO A 114 -10.29 4.00 13.92
C PRO A 114 -11.36 3.41 14.85
N ASP A 115 -12.57 3.97 14.84
CA ASP A 115 -13.70 3.42 15.60
C ASP A 115 -14.17 2.09 14.98
N ALA A 116 -14.03 1.02 15.77
CA ALA A 116 -14.45 -0.33 15.38
C ALA A 116 -15.94 -0.41 15.04
N LYS A 117 -16.82 0.40 15.67
CA LYS A 117 -18.26 0.41 15.38
C LYS A 117 -18.52 0.97 13.98
N GLN A 118 -17.92 2.10 13.64
CA GLN A 118 -18.02 2.70 12.29
C GLN A 118 -17.43 1.77 11.23
N ARG A 119 -16.29 1.14 11.53
CA ARG A 119 -15.66 0.16 10.62
C ARG A 119 -16.52 -1.08 10.40
N ALA A 120 -17.26 -1.53 11.42
CA ALA A 120 -18.23 -2.64 11.30
C ALA A 120 -19.41 -2.29 10.38
N CYS A 121 -19.66 -1.01 10.10
CA CYS A 121 -20.65 -0.54 9.13
C CYS A 121 -20.13 -0.57 7.67
N ILE A 122 -18.86 -0.91 7.41
CA ILE A 122 -18.36 -1.13 6.04
C ILE A 122 -18.35 -2.62 5.75
N SER A 123 -19.03 -3.09 4.69
CA SER A 123 -19.09 -4.53 4.39
C SER A 123 -17.71 -5.16 4.14
N ARG A 124 -17.61 -6.47 4.39
CA ARG A 124 -16.35 -7.25 4.23
C ARG A 124 -15.76 -7.13 2.82
N LYS A 125 -16.62 -7.25 1.81
CA LYS A 125 -16.44 -6.81 0.42
C LYS A 125 -17.53 -5.78 0.16
N ALA A 126 -17.15 -4.50 0.09
CA ALA A 126 -18.10 -3.40 0.01
C ALA A 126 -18.40 -3.01 -1.44
N LEU A 127 -17.36 -3.00 -2.28
CA LEU A 127 -17.48 -2.68 -3.70
C LEU A 127 -16.43 -3.44 -4.51
N GLU A 128 -16.65 -3.51 -5.82
CA GLU A 128 -15.69 -4.00 -6.81
C GLU A 128 -15.46 -2.89 -7.84
N ILE A 129 -14.19 -2.59 -8.14
CA ILE A 129 -13.84 -1.68 -9.24
C ILE A 129 -13.25 -2.51 -10.37
N SER A 130 -13.78 -2.31 -11.58
CA SER A 130 -13.28 -2.92 -12.81
C SER A 130 -12.85 -1.84 -13.79
N TRP A 131 -11.80 -2.09 -14.58
CA TRP A 131 -11.32 -1.16 -15.60
C TRP A 131 -10.68 -1.88 -16.78
N THR A 132 -10.63 -1.21 -17.93
CA THR A 132 -9.98 -1.75 -19.13
C THR A 132 -8.45 -1.78 -18.98
N ALA A 133 -7.76 -2.69 -19.65
CA ALA A 133 -6.29 -2.76 -19.63
C ALA A 133 -5.59 -1.43 -20.00
N LYS A 134 -6.23 -0.60 -20.82
CA LYS A 134 -5.74 0.74 -21.17
C LYS A 134 -5.99 1.81 -20.10
N GLY A 135 -6.81 1.52 -19.09
CA GLY A 135 -7.21 2.48 -18.07
C GLY A 135 -8.06 3.62 -18.62
N GLU A 136 -8.80 3.41 -19.71
CA GLU A 136 -9.64 4.44 -20.32
C GLU A 136 -11.02 4.52 -19.67
N GLN A 137 -11.53 3.37 -19.22
CA GLN A 137 -12.86 3.24 -18.64
C GLN A 137 -12.78 2.44 -17.35
N ALA A 138 -13.51 2.92 -16.34
CA ALA A 138 -13.64 2.26 -15.05
C ALA A 138 -15.10 2.22 -14.63
N TRP A 139 -15.45 1.19 -13.87
CA TRP A 139 -16.78 0.99 -13.32
C TRP A 139 -16.68 0.53 -11.88
N LEU A 140 -17.68 0.90 -11.10
CA LEU A 140 -17.87 0.47 -9.72
C LEU A 140 -19.15 -0.35 -9.63
N GLU A 141 -19.07 -1.49 -8.94
CA GLU A 141 -20.22 -2.29 -8.56
C GLU A 141 -20.33 -2.34 -7.03
N ALA A 142 -21.53 -2.05 -6.51
CA ALA A 142 -21.79 -2.15 -5.08
C ALA A 142 -21.99 -3.63 -4.67
N CYS A 143 -21.13 -4.17 -3.82
CA CYS A 143 -21.21 -5.58 -3.39
C CYS A 143 -21.79 -5.75 -1.97
N GLY A 144 -21.71 -4.70 -1.16
CA GLY A 144 -22.15 -4.67 0.23
C GLY A 144 -23.67 -4.59 0.39
N THR A 145 -24.14 -4.79 1.63
CA THR A 145 -25.54 -4.58 2.03
C THR A 145 -25.83 -3.15 2.45
N ASN A 146 -24.79 -2.40 2.83
CA ASN A 146 -24.94 -1.03 3.33
C ASN A 146 -25.00 -0.05 2.16
N PRO A 147 -25.86 0.97 2.25
CA PRO A 147 -26.02 1.95 1.19
C PRO A 147 -24.75 2.74 0.98
N MET A 148 -24.41 2.94 -0.29
CA MET A 148 -23.32 3.78 -0.74
C MET A 148 -23.80 4.69 -1.86
N ALA A 149 -23.11 5.80 -2.09
CA ALA A 149 -23.41 6.72 -3.17
C ALA A 149 -22.19 6.98 -4.03
N VAL A 150 -22.41 7.21 -5.33
CA VAL A 150 -21.40 7.71 -6.26
C VAL A 150 -21.90 9.03 -6.83
N ASP A 151 -21.12 10.10 -6.68
CA ASP A 151 -21.47 11.46 -7.11
C ASP A 151 -22.84 11.91 -6.57
N GLY A 152 -23.12 11.58 -5.29
CA GLY A 152 -24.38 11.87 -4.61
C GLY A 152 -25.55 10.95 -4.96
N LYS A 153 -25.38 9.98 -5.87
CA LYS A 153 -26.43 9.03 -6.26
C LYS A 153 -26.27 7.71 -5.53
N THR A 154 -27.26 7.35 -4.70
CA THR A 154 -27.27 6.07 -3.98
C THR A 154 -27.30 4.88 -4.93
N LEU A 155 -26.42 3.92 -4.71
CA LEU A 155 -26.31 2.66 -5.43
C LEU A 155 -26.90 1.51 -4.62
N GLN A 156 -27.66 0.66 -5.29
CA GLN A 156 -28.13 -0.61 -4.75
C GLN A 156 -27.10 -1.71 -5.02
N LYS A 157 -27.12 -2.76 -4.19
CA LYS A 157 -26.25 -3.93 -4.35
C LYS A 157 -26.43 -4.56 -5.75
N GLY A 158 -25.32 -4.86 -6.42
CA GLY A 158 -25.26 -5.42 -7.77
C GLY A 158 -25.34 -4.38 -8.88
N ASN A 159 -25.64 -3.11 -8.57
CA ASN A 159 -25.66 -2.07 -9.59
C ASN A 159 -24.24 -1.65 -9.95
N LYS A 160 -24.00 -1.55 -11.26
CA LYS A 160 -22.74 -1.08 -11.84
C LYS A 160 -22.90 0.35 -12.34
N VAL A 161 -21.96 1.23 -11.99
CA VAL A 161 -21.90 2.63 -12.42
C VAL A 161 -20.55 2.93 -13.05
N ALA A 162 -20.53 3.76 -14.10
CA ALA A 162 -19.28 4.23 -14.68
C ALA A 162 -18.62 5.26 -13.74
N LEU A 163 -17.32 5.10 -13.49
CA LEU A 163 -16.51 6.05 -12.72
C LEU A 163 -15.77 7.00 -13.64
N LYS A 164 -15.69 8.27 -13.23
CA LYS A 164 -14.85 9.29 -13.86
C LYS A 164 -13.76 9.71 -12.90
N ILE A 165 -12.61 10.16 -13.41
CA ILE A 165 -11.60 10.78 -12.55
C ILE A 165 -12.24 11.97 -11.83
N GLY A 166 -12.13 11.98 -10.51
CA GLY A 166 -12.78 12.91 -9.61
C GLY A 166 -14.13 12.45 -9.06
N SER A 167 -14.66 11.28 -9.45
CA SER A 167 -15.90 10.76 -8.88
C SER A 167 -15.77 10.52 -7.37
N ASP A 168 -16.80 10.91 -6.63
CA ASP A 168 -16.88 10.78 -5.18
C ASP A 168 -17.67 9.53 -4.79
N ILE A 169 -17.03 8.63 -4.06
CA ILE A 169 -17.59 7.39 -3.54
C ILE A 169 -17.82 7.58 -2.04
N THR A 170 -19.08 7.55 -1.62
CA THR A 170 -19.47 7.84 -0.24
C THR A 170 -20.10 6.63 0.41
N PHE A 171 -19.60 6.23 1.57
CA PHE A 171 -20.23 5.25 2.45
C PHE A 171 -21.07 5.96 3.50
N THR A 172 -22.32 5.53 3.64
CA THR A 172 -23.27 6.15 4.57
C THR A 172 -23.81 5.14 5.57
N TYR A 173 -24.10 5.62 6.79
CA TYR A 173 -24.76 4.84 7.83
C TYR A 173 -25.64 5.77 8.65
N GLU A 174 -26.89 5.37 8.87
CA GLU A 174 -27.88 6.16 9.65
C GLU A 174 -27.99 7.63 9.18
N GLY A 175 -27.92 7.86 7.86
CA GLY A 175 -28.01 9.20 7.26
C GLY A 175 -26.73 10.05 7.38
N SER A 176 -25.67 9.54 8.01
CA SER A 176 -24.38 10.21 8.14
C SER A 176 -23.34 9.65 7.16
N VAL A 177 -22.45 10.51 6.67
CA VAL A 177 -21.28 10.09 5.88
C VAL A 177 -20.22 9.51 6.80
N LEU A 178 -19.90 8.23 6.61
CA LEU A 178 -18.83 7.56 7.35
C LEU A 178 -17.46 7.77 6.70
N LEU A 179 -17.41 7.60 5.38
CA LEU A 179 -16.17 7.59 4.62
C LEU A 179 -16.44 8.14 3.22
N ARG A 180 -15.60 9.06 2.75
CA ARG A 180 -15.62 9.54 1.37
C ARG A 180 -14.29 9.22 0.70
N LEU A 181 -14.36 8.64 -0.49
CA LEU A 181 -13.20 8.30 -1.30
C LEU A 181 -13.36 8.96 -2.65
N ARG A 182 -12.29 9.54 -3.19
CA ARG A 182 -12.27 10.11 -4.52
C ARG A 182 -11.54 9.18 -5.48
N PHE A 183 -12.16 8.88 -6.61
CA PHE A 183 -11.53 8.10 -7.67
C PHE A 183 -10.56 8.98 -8.45
N ALA A 184 -9.28 8.61 -8.46
CA ALA A 184 -8.22 9.40 -9.09
C ALA A 184 -7.37 8.55 -10.03
N ALA A 185 -6.78 9.22 -11.03
CA ALA A 185 -5.74 8.60 -11.82
C ALA A 185 -4.53 8.36 -10.91
N ALA A 186 -3.92 7.18 -11.01
CA ALA A 186 -2.59 7.00 -10.47
C ALA A 186 -1.67 7.80 -11.39
N ALA A 187 -1.47 9.09 -11.06
CA ALA A 187 -0.51 9.97 -11.73
C ALA A 187 0.72 9.12 -11.97
N ALA A 188 1.10 8.99 -13.23
CA ALA A 188 1.92 7.89 -13.70
C ALA A 188 3.33 8.04 -13.13
N GLN A 189 3.50 7.76 -11.82
CA GLN A 189 4.59 8.13 -10.92
C GLN A 189 5.73 8.56 -11.78
N GLU A 190 5.64 9.84 -12.16
CA GLU A 190 6.46 10.41 -13.22
C GLU A 190 7.83 10.05 -12.73
N ARG A 191 8.52 9.18 -13.49
CA ARG A 191 9.88 8.85 -13.12
C ARG A 191 10.48 10.23 -13.03
N VAL A 192 10.79 10.67 -11.81
CA VAL A 192 11.88 11.58 -11.57
C VAL A 192 13.06 10.74 -12.04
N ALA A 193 13.18 10.59 -13.36
CA ALA A 193 14.45 10.62 -14.02
C ALA A 193 15.03 11.87 -13.39
N MET A 194 15.91 11.66 -12.41
CA MET A 194 17.01 12.56 -12.22
C MET A 194 17.53 12.75 -13.63
N THR A 195 17.07 13.80 -14.31
CA THR A 195 17.77 14.34 -15.44
C THR A 195 19.13 14.60 -14.82
N PRO A 196 20.18 13.83 -15.15
CA PRO A 196 21.49 14.14 -14.62
C PRO A 196 21.72 15.57 -15.06
N LEU A 197 21.83 16.48 -14.09
CA LEU A 197 22.21 17.86 -14.38
C LEU A 197 23.42 17.76 -15.31
N PRO A 198 23.40 18.38 -16.50
CA PRO A 198 24.54 18.34 -17.38
C PRO A 198 25.74 18.85 -16.57
N PHE A 199 26.68 17.94 -16.32
CA PHE A 199 27.93 18.22 -15.60
C PHE A 199 28.80 19.25 -16.35
N ALA A 200 28.44 19.60 -17.58
CA ALA A 200 29.09 20.58 -18.43
C ALA A 200 28.56 22.02 -18.18
N ALA A 201 28.82 22.58 -16.99
CA ALA A 201 28.79 24.04 -16.78
C ALA A 201 29.57 24.48 -15.52
N ARG A 202 30.68 23.81 -15.18
CA ARG A 202 31.50 24.17 -14.01
C ARG A 202 32.98 24.40 -14.34
N ALA A 203 33.26 24.88 -15.55
CA ALA A 203 34.61 25.27 -15.95
C ALA A 203 34.57 26.54 -16.82
N GLU A 204 34.19 27.69 -16.26
CA GLU A 204 34.51 28.98 -16.91
C GLU A 204 34.41 30.20 -15.98
N LEU A 205 34.91 30.08 -14.75
CA LEU A 205 35.01 31.23 -13.84
C LEU A 205 36.30 31.15 -13.01
N ASP A 206 37.42 30.92 -13.69
CA ASP A 206 38.74 31.15 -13.07
C ASP A 206 39.81 31.45 -14.15
N MET A 207 39.63 32.57 -14.85
CA MET A 207 40.73 33.21 -15.59
C MET A 207 40.45 34.70 -15.76
N MET A 208 40.72 35.47 -14.71
CA MET A 208 40.95 36.92 -14.82
C MET A 208 42.37 37.24 -14.35
N PRO A 209 43.13 38.04 -15.12
CA PRO A 209 44.54 38.31 -14.84
C PRO A 209 44.70 39.32 -13.70
N ARG A 210 45.47 38.91 -12.68
CA ARG A 210 45.99 39.79 -11.64
C ARG A 210 46.96 40.80 -12.23
N SER A 211 46.55 42.06 -12.33
CA SER A 211 47.48 43.20 -12.31
C SER A 211 46.76 44.47 -11.85
N GLN A 212 47.53 45.40 -11.29
CA GLN A 212 47.12 46.68 -10.67
C GLN A 212 46.84 46.62 -9.16
N LEU A 213 47.93 46.31 -8.44
CA LEU A 213 48.56 47.20 -7.44
C LEU A 213 47.72 48.40 -6.98
N ASN A 214 47.33 48.42 -5.70
CA ASN A 214 47.29 49.67 -4.96
C ASN A 214 47.81 49.49 -3.52
N LYS A 215 48.78 50.35 -3.20
CA LYS A 215 49.60 50.41 -1.98
C LYS A 215 48.93 51.32 -0.94
N ARG A 216 49.34 51.10 0.32
CA ARG A 216 49.15 51.88 1.57
C ARG A 216 47.89 51.43 2.33
N GLY A 217 47.93 51.02 3.60
CA GLY A 217 48.97 51.00 4.63
C GLY A 217 48.29 51.12 6.00
N ILE A 218 48.89 50.54 7.06
CA ILE A 218 48.64 50.84 8.50
C ILE A 218 47.30 50.27 9.04
N ASP A 219 47.15 49.56 10.16
CA ASP A 219 48.00 48.95 11.20
C ASP A 219 47.19 47.87 11.94
N CYS A 220 47.92 46.96 12.60
CA CYS A 220 47.64 46.21 13.84
C CYS A 220 46.19 46.02 14.35
N ALA A 221 45.80 44.74 14.50
CA ALA A 221 45.58 44.05 15.79
C ALA A 221 44.42 43.05 15.78
N THR A 222 44.66 41.96 16.51
CA THR A 222 43.69 41.00 17.06
C THR A 222 43.30 39.82 16.16
N SER A 223 44.08 38.75 16.30
CA SER A 223 43.74 37.40 15.88
C SER A 223 42.53 36.87 16.66
N ASN A 224 41.39 36.78 16.00
CA ASN A 224 40.33 35.84 16.38
C ASN A 224 40.29 34.74 15.32
N ALA A 225 40.91 33.61 15.66
CA ALA A 225 40.83 32.38 14.88
C ALA A 225 39.37 31.91 14.89
N SER A 226 38.66 32.20 13.79
CA SER A 226 37.33 31.67 13.52
C SER A 226 37.46 30.18 13.20
N PRO A 227 36.83 29.25 13.94
CA PRO A 227 36.88 27.84 13.61
C PRO A 227 36.21 27.64 12.25
N SER A 228 36.95 27.08 11.30
CA SER A 228 36.39 26.58 10.05
C SER A 228 35.23 25.64 10.36
N PRO A 229 34.07 25.74 9.68
CA PRO A 229 32.97 24.81 9.89
C PRO A 229 33.49 23.41 9.58
N THR A 230 33.64 22.60 10.62
CA THR A 230 33.90 21.17 10.50
C THR A 230 32.84 20.62 9.56
N PRO A 231 33.20 19.94 8.45
CA PRO A 231 32.22 19.37 7.56
C PRO A 231 31.33 18.46 8.40
N VAL A 232 30.06 18.84 8.54
CA VAL A 232 29.06 18.05 9.25
C VAL A 232 29.06 16.70 8.58
N ALA A 233 29.61 15.70 9.28
CA ALA A 233 29.73 14.35 8.76
C ALA A 233 28.33 13.93 8.30
N ARG A 234 28.16 13.81 6.98
CA ARG A 234 26.89 13.36 6.41
C ARG A 234 26.61 12.02 7.04
N MET A 235 25.48 11.91 7.75
CA MET A 235 25.10 10.65 8.37
C MET A 235 25.13 9.56 7.29
N PRO A 236 25.71 8.38 7.58
CA PRO A 236 25.73 7.29 6.62
C PRO A 236 24.31 6.93 6.19
N LEU A 237 24.16 6.60 4.90
CA LEU A 237 22.87 6.32 4.27
C LEU A 237 22.19 5.08 4.90
N TRP A 238 22.98 4.16 5.46
CA TRP A 238 22.54 2.96 6.15
C TRP A 238 23.03 2.96 7.60
N SER A 239 22.20 2.50 8.54
CA SER A 239 22.54 2.40 9.97
C SER A 239 22.04 1.09 10.58
N THR A 240 22.80 0.53 11.53
CA THR A 240 22.39 -0.63 12.34
C THR A 240 21.22 -0.31 13.26
N GLU A 241 21.06 0.95 13.67
CA GLU A 241 19.95 1.41 14.53
C GLU A 241 18.59 1.31 13.83
N ARG A 242 18.59 1.27 12.49
CA ARG A 242 17.38 1.15 11.66
C ARG A 242 17.17 -0.29 11.16
N THR A 243 17.70 -1.27 11.89
CA THR A 243 17.52 -2.68 11.56
C THR A 243 16.33 -3.28 12.29
N HIS A 244 15.53 -4.08 11.58
CA HIS A 244 14.41 -4.81 12.15
C HIS A 244 14.66 -6.31 12.07
N GLN A 245 14.59 -7.00 13.21
CA GLN A 245 14.70 -8.46 13.24
C GLN A 245 13.42 -9.09 12.68
N LEU A 246 13.57 -9.96 11.69
CA LEU A 246 12.49 -10.71 11.07
C LEU A 246 12.41 -12.12 11.66
N ASN A 247 11.19 -12.51 12.03
CA ASN A 247 10.91 -13.90 12.39
C ASN A 247 10.66 -14.71 11.10
N PHE A 248 11.45 -15.78 10.90
CA PHE A 248 11.36 -16.68 9.74
C PHE A 248 9.95 -17.23 9.49
N SER A 249 9.14 -17.40 10.55
CA SER A 249 7.76 -17.89 10.44
C SER A 249 6.86 -16.99 9.58
N ASN A 250 7.19 -15.70 9.44
CA ASN A 250 6.39 -14.73 8.70
C ASN A 250 6.87 -14.54 7.25
N LEU A 251 8.03 -15.09 6.89
CA LEU A 251 8.67 -14.81 5.60
C LEU A 251 8.10 -15.64 4.44
N GLN A 252 7.47 -16.78 4.74
CA GLN A 252 7.00 -17.74 3.73
C GLN A 252 5.87 -17.21 2.82
N ARG A 253 5.22 -16.09 3.17
CA ARG A 253 4.03 -15.61 2.45
C ARG A 253 4.25 -14.37 1.57
N GLY A 254 5.49 -13.88 1.44
CA GLY A 254 5.81 -12.61 0.78
C GLY A 254 6.82 -12.67 -0.37
N ARG A 255 7.01 -13.84 -1.00
CA ARG A 255 8.02 -14.05 -2.06
C ARG A 255 7.82 -13.24 -3.35
N GLU A 256 6.77 -12.41 -3.43
CA GLU A 256 6.46 -11.62 -4.62
C GLU A 256 7.22 -10.29 -4.72
N ASN A 257 7.99 -9.90 -3.68
CA ASN A 257 8.86 -8.73 -3.75
C ASN A 257 10.34 -9.11 -3.77
N LYS A 258 11.06 -8.56 -4.74
CA LYS A 258 12.48 -8.78 -5.07
C LYS A 258 13.37 -8.17 -3.97
N VAL A 259 13.32 -8.70 -2.75
CA VAL A 259 14.23 -8.27 -1.69
C VAL A 259 15.58 -8.90 -1.96
N ILE A 260 16.63 -8.08 -2.02
CA ILE A 260 18.00 -8.57 -2.17
C ILE A 260 18.41 -9.17 -0.81
N LEU A 261 18.71 -10.46 -0.81
CA LEU A 261 19.31 -11.14 0.32
C LEU A 261 20.83 -11.01 0.22
N VAL A 262 21.44 -10.38 1.23
CA VAL A 262 22.88 -10.29 1.38
C VAL A 262 23.32 -11.48 2.24
N GLU A 263 24.04 -12.40 1.62
CA GLU A 263 24.62 -13.60 2.25
C GLU A 263 26.11 -13.43 2.53
N GLY A 264 26.69 -14.35 3.31
CA GLY A 264 28.12 -14.38 3.60
C GLY A 264 28.61 -13.25 4.52
N LEU A 265 27.74 -12.76 5.40
CA LEU A 265 28.05 -11.72 6.37
C LEU A 265 28.35 -12.35 7.74
N SER A 266 29.37 -11.87 8.45
CA SER A 266 29.64 -12.29 9.84
C SER A 266 28.69 -11.62 10.83
N ALA A 267 28.25 -10.38 10.54
CA ALA A 267 27.35 -9.58 11.35
C ALA A 267 26.52 -8.60 10.50
N VAL A 268 25.45 -8.04 11.08
CA VAL A 268 24.60 -7.02 10.42
C VAL A 268 25.35 -5.72 10.19
N SER A 269 26.28 -5.35 11.07
CA SER A 269 27.15 -4.17 10.90
C SER A 269 27.99 -4.26 9.63
N GLU A 270 28.49 -5.45 9.28
CA GLU A 270 29.24 -5.67 8.05
C GLU A 270 28.38 -5.41 6.80
N ALA A 271 27.09 -5.77 6.85
CA ALA A 271 26.14 -5.45 5.78
C ALA A 271 26.02 -3.94 5.59
N VAL A 272 25.86 -3.21 6.70
CA VAL A 272 25.74 -1.74 6.73
C VAL A 272 27.00 -1.09 6.17
N GLU A 273 28.18 -1.57 6.56
CA GLU A 273 29.47 -1.08 6.05
C GLU A 273 29.59 -1.30 4.54
N ARG A 274 29.30 -2.51 4.05
CA ARG A 274 29.37 -2.82 2.61
C ARG A 274 28.35 -2.04 1.77
N LEU A 275 27.16 -1.76 2.32
CA LEU A 275 26.15 -0.91 1.67
C LEU A 275 26.59 0.55 1.62
N ASN A 276 27.12 1.09 2.73
CA ASN A 276 27.64 2.45 2.78
C ASN A 276 28.90 2.65 1.94
N ALA A 277 29.73 1.62 1.79
CA ALA A 277 30.89 1.61 0.90
C ALA A 277 30.54 1.44 -0.58
N GLY A 278 29.26 1.18 -0.91
CA GLY A 278 28.82 0.92 -2.28
C GLY A 278 29.25 -0.44 -2.84
N SER A 279 29.79 -1.33 -2.01
CA SER A 279 30.16 -2.70 -2.41
C SER A 279 28.93 -3.59 -2.65
N ILE A 280 27.78 -3.24 -2.06
CA ILE A 280 26.49 -3.86 -2.32
C ILE A 280 25.56 -2.81 -2.91
N PHE A 281 25.07 -3.06 -4.12
CA PHE A 281 24.09 -2.18 -4.77
C PHE A 281 22.67 -2.59 -4.38
N CYS A 282 21.94 -1.68 -3.74
CA CYS A 282 20.56 -1.90 -3.32
C CYS A 282 19.64 -0.78 -3.84
N PRO A 283 19.05 -0.95 -5.04
CA PRO A 283 18.27 0.11 -5.69
C PRO A 283 16.92 0.37 -5.00
N SER A 284 16.42 -0.60 -4.23
CA SER A 284 15.15 -0.51 -3.51
C SER A 284 15.24 0.32 -2.23
N GLY A 285 16.44 0.67 -1.77
CA GLY A 285 16.66 1.36 -0.51
C GLY A 285 16.33 0.53 0.74
N PHE A 286 16.10 -0.77 0.56
CA PHE A 286 15.97 -1.78 1.62
C PHE A 286 16.51 -3.14 1.15
N CYS A 287 17.13 -3.90 2.05
CA CYS A 287 17.61 -5.25 1.80
C CYS A 287 17.49 -6.14 3.05
N MET A 288 17.71 -7.44 2.88
CA MET A 288 17.75 -8.39 3.98
C MET A 288 19.16 -8.92 4.17
N ALA A 289 19.64 -8.93 5.40
CA ALA A 289 20.92 -9.51 5.77
C ALA A 289 20.70 -10.75 6.64
N SER A 290 21.40 -11.84 6.30
CA SER A 290 21.43 -13.06 7.10
C SER A 290 22.83 -13.23 7.70
N ALA A 291 22.91 -13.30 9.02
CA ALA A 291 24.15 -13.60 9.73
C ALA A 291 24.14 -15.08 10.17
N PRO A 292 25.07 -15.94 9.69
CA PRO A 292 25.09 -17.38 9.95
C PRO A 292 25.06 -17.73 11.44
N LEU A 293 25.73 -16.92 12.27
CA LEU A 293 25.90 -17.20 13.70
C LEU A 293 24.62 -16.99 14.52
N THR A 294 23.72 -16.13 14.05
CA THR A 294 22.53 -15.77 14.83
C THR A 294 21.26 -16.45 14.31
N HIS A 295 21.31 -17.05 13.11
CA HIS A 295 20.13 -17.53 12.38
C HIS A 295 18.99 -16.49 12.29
N HIS A 296 19.30 -15.22 12.54
CA HIS A 296 18.35 -14.13 12.50
C HIS A 296 18.48 -13.40 11.18
N LEU A 297 17.33 -13.08 10.61
CA LEU A 297 17.22 -12.34 9.37
C LEU A 297 16.91 -10.91 9.74
N HIS A 298 17.73 -9.97 9.28
CA HIS A 298 17.60 -8.56 9.59
C HIS A 298 17.17 -7.80 8.34
N TRP A 299 16.17 -6.94 8.50
CA TRP A 299 15.74 -6.00 7.48
C TRP A 299 16.47 -4.68 7.68
N LEU A 300 17.16 -4.22 6.64
CA LEU A 300 17.94 -2.98 6.61
C LEU A 300 17.19 -1.97 5.75
N VAL A 301 17.07 -0.72 6.22
CA VAL A 301 16.45 0.39 5.48
C VAL A 301 17.40 1.58 5.43
N THR A 302 17.49 2.22 4.26
CA THR A 302 18.21 3.50 4.12
C THR A 302 17.51 4.61 4.88
N SER A 303 18.24 5.70 5.15
CA SER A 303 17.67 6.89 5.75
C SER A 303 16.72 7.67 4.84
N GLU A 304 16.85 7.50 3.53
CA GLU A 304 16.04 8.16 2.51
C GLU A 304 14.78 7.39 2.14
N THR A 305 14.72 6.08 2.41
CA THR A 305 13.56 5.26 2.06
C THR A 305 12.58 5.21 3.22
N VAL A 306 11.42 5.82 3.03
CA VAL A 306 10.23 5.59 3.86
C VAL A 306 9.63 4.24 3.45
N ALA A 307 10.28 3.14 3.85
CA ALA A 307 9.77 1.80 3.58
C ALA A 307 8.64 1.49 4.57
N VAL A 308 7.40 1.43 4.08
CA VAL A 308 6.26 0.91 4.86
C VAL A 308 6.40 -0.61 4.96
N ILE A 309 6.96 -1.09 6.07
CA ILE A 309 7.02 -2.52 6.35
C ILE A 309 5.63 -2.99 6.77
N ARG A 310 4.87 -3.62 5.85
CA ARG A 310 3.62 -4.31 6.19
C ARG A 310 3.94 -5.63 6.91
N TYR A 311 3.98 -5.59 8.23
CA TYR A 311 3.95 -6.80 9.05
C TYR A 311 2.51 -7.33 9.14
N HIS A 312 2.21 -8.43 8.47
CA HIS A 312 1.07 -9.26 8.84
C HIS A 312 1.47 -10.12 10.04
N ALA A 313 1.33 -9.58 11.25
CA ALA A 313 1.32 -10.39 12.46
C ALA A 313 -0.01 -11.17 12.49
N SER A 314 0.00 -12.41 12.03
CA SER A 314 -1.14 -13.31 12.27
C SER A 314 -1.13 -13.64 13.75
N ALA A 315 -1.96 -12.95 14.53
CA ALA A 315 -2.20 -13.29 15.93
C ALA A 315 -2.91 -14.64 16.00
N ASN A 316 -2.15 -15.73 16.01
CA ASN A 316 -2.67 -17.06 16.27
C ASN A 316 -2.59 -17.30 17.78
N THR A 317 -3.47 -16.62 18.53
CA THR A 317 -3.64 -16.86 19.96
C THR A 317 -4.41 -18.17 20.09
N LYS A 318 -3.69 -19.24 20.44
CA LYS A 318 -4.26 -20.53 20.81
C LYS A 318 -5.31 -20.35 21.91
N GLN A 319 -6.58 -20.58 21.61
CA GLN A 319 -7.57 -20.96 22.64
C GLN A 319 -7.22 -22.38 23.11
N SER A 320 -6.36 -22.45 24.11
CA SER A 320 -6.22 -23.62 24.98
C SER A 320 -6.88 -23.26 26.30
N THR A 321 -8.16 -23.57 26.48
CA THR A 321 -8.77 -23.58 27.83
C THR A 321 -9.98 -24.51 27.90
N ARG A 322 -9.83 -25.52 28.76
CA ARG A 322 -10.84 -26.28 29.53
C ARG A 322 -11.68 -27.37 28.83
N ARG A 323 -11.13 -28.59 28.87
CA ARG A 323 -11.83 -29.74 29.47
C ARG A 323 -11.82 -29.57 30.99
N SER A 324 -13.00 -29.47 31.63
CA SER A 324 -13.27 -29.86 33.03
C SER A 324 -14.77 -29.73 33.29
N GLN A 325 -15.41 -30.87 33.57
CA GLN A 325 -16.65 -31.04 34.36
C GLN A 325 -17.98 -30.54 33.76
N GLN A 326 -18.73 -31.43 33.12
CA GLN A 326 -19.95 -32.06 33.65
C GLN A 326 -20.33 -33.26 32.79
#